data_AF-A0A1H0LEZ8-F1
#
_entry.id   AF-A0A1H0LEZ8-F1
#
_cell.length_a   1.000
_cell.length_b   1.000
_cell.length_c   1.000
_cell.angle_alpha   90.00
_cell.angle_beta   90.00
_cell.angle_gamma   90.00
#
_symmetry.space_group_name_H-M   'P 1'
#
loop_
_entity.id
_entity.type
_entity.pdbx_description
1 polymer ?
#
loop_
_entity_poly.entity_id
_entity_poly.type
_entity_poly.pdbx_seq_one_letter_code
_entity_poly.pdbx_strand_id
1 'polypeptide(L)'
;MISKLPPAARRSVVVLVTGLTLTGLSLVLATPAVAEPSEGWPDNNPVDMLQALLVLAGIPLLLFVVITVAVYVPALVRGERIAPGAPAVDNQWLGGPRKSAGELAAPDTESSEAGGASGRW
;
A
#
# COMPACT_ATOMS: atom_id res chain seq x y z
N MET A 1 15.01 15.46 -20.42
CA MET A 1 15.10 14.11 -19.81
C MET A 1 13.75 13.52 -19.35
N ILE A 2 12.77 14.31 -18.91
CA ILE A 2 11.43 13.80 -18.49
C ILE A 2 10.59 13.29 -19.68
N SER A 3 10.95 13.67 -20.90
CA SER A 3 10.19 13.35 -22.11
C SER A 3 10.16 11.86 -22.49
N LYS A 4 11.02 11.02 -21.91
CA LYS A 4 11.06 9.57 -22.19
C LYS A 4 10.31 8.69 -21.16
N LEU A 5 9.67 9.29 -20.16
CA LEU A 5 8.96 8.55 -19.10
C LEU A 5 7.50 8.22 -19.48
N PRO A 6 6.97 7.07 -19.03
CA PRO A 6 5.56 6.73 -19.20
C PRO A 6 4.66 7.77 -18.50
N PRO A 7 3.42 7.98 -18.99
CA PRO A 7 2.56 9.08 -18.55
C PRO A 7 2.24 9.06 -17.05
N ALA A 8 2.14 7.88 -16.43
CA ALA A 8 1.99 7.74 -14.98
C ALA A 8 3.24 8.23 -14.21
N ALA A 9 4.44 7.84 -14.64
CA ALA A 9 5.70 8.28 -14.03
C ALA A 9 5.92 9.79 -14.20
N ARG A 10 5.52 10.38 -15.34
CA ARG A 10 5.54 11.84 -15.51
C ARG A 10 4.61 12.54 -14.53
N ARG A 11 3.39 12.05 -14.33
CA ARG A 11 2.43 12.64 -13.37
C ARG A 11 2.98 12.58 -11.95
N SER A 12 3.53 11.44 -11.54
CA SER A 12 4.17 11.29 -10.23
C SER A 12 5.37 12.23 -10.05
N VAL A 13 6.24 12.35 -11.06
CA VAL A 13 7.38 13.27 -11.01
C VAL A 13 6.92 14.74 -10.93
N VAL A 14 5.91 15.14 -11.70
CA VAL A 14 5.38 16.50 -11.66
C VAL A 14 4.75 16.81 -10.31
N VAL A 15 3.95 15.89 -9.74
CA VAL A 15 3.36 16.07 -8.40
C VAL A 15 4.44 16.20 -7.34
N LEU A 16 5.47 15.36 -7.41
CA LEU A 16 6.54 15.33 -6.42
C LEU A 16 7.42 16.58 -6.49
N VAL A 17 7.79 17.03 -7.70
CA VAL A 17 8.53 18.28 -7.92
C VAL A 17 7.71 19.49 -7.49
N THR A 18 6.44 19.56 -7.87
CA THR A 18 5.56 20.69 -7.52
C THR A 18 5.30 20.76 -6.02
N GLY A 19 5.10 19.62 -5.37
CA GLY A 19 4.99 19.53 -3.92
C GLY A 19 6.25 20.04 -3.23
N LEU A 20 7.43 19.53 -3.63
CA LEU A 20 8.72 19.95 -3.06
C LEU A 20 9.02 21.43 -3.30
N THR A 21 8.72 21.99 -4.47
CA THR A 21 8.97 23.40 -4.74
C THR A 21 8.03 24.31 -3.97
N LEU A 22 6.75 23.96 -3.86
CA LEU A 22 5.79 24.73 -3.06
C LEU A 22 6.15 24.70 -1.58
N THR A 23 6.41 23.52 -1.02
CA THR A 23 6.81 23.37 0.38
C THR A 23 8.14 24.06 0.66
N GLY A 24 9.13 23.88 -0.21
CA GLY A 24 10.44 24.54 -0.10
C GLY A 24 10.34 26.06 -0.19
N LEU A 25 9.51 26.59 -1.08
CA LEU A 25 9.27 28.03 -1.19
C LEU A 25 8.56 28.59 0.04
N SER A 26 7.58 27.86 0.60
CA SER A 26 6.92 28.24 1.86
C SER A 26 7.90 28.31 3.03
N LEU A 27 8.86 27.38 3.11
CA LEU A 27 9.91 27.40 4.13
C LEU A 27 10.88 28.57 3.96
N VAL A 28 11.24 28.93 2.73
CA VAL A 28 12.12 30.08 2.45
C VAL A 28 11.42 31.42 2.75
N LEU A 29 10.11 31.50 2.51
CA LEU A 29 9.31 32.71 2.75
C LEU A 29 8.77 32.79 4.19
N ALA A 30 8.94 31.75 5.00
CA ALA A 30 8.57 31.76 6.40
C ALA A 30 9.56 32.61 7.21
N THR A 31 9.38 33.92 7.20
CA THR A 31 10.05 34.80 8.17
C THR A 31 9.46 34.56 9.55
N PRO A 32 10.26 34.60 10.63
CA PRO A 32 9.73 34.49 11.98
C PRO A 32 8.68 35.59 12.20
N ALA A 33 7.49 35.20 12.65
CA ALA A 33 6.46 36.15 13.08
C ALA A 33 6.90 36.70 14.44
N VAL A 34 7.59 37.84 14.42
CA VAL A 34 8.00 38.54 15.64
C VAL A 34 6.89 39.53 15.98
N ALA A 35 5.94 39.09 16.80
CA ALA A 35 4.95 39.96 17.42
C ALA A 35 5.27 40.05 18.90
N GLU A 36 5.44 41.28 19.40
CA GLU A 36 5.65 41.50 20.82
C GLU A 36 4.39 41.05 21.60
N PRO A 37 4.55 40.32 22.71
CA PRO A 37 3.43 39.98 23.57
C PRO A 37 2.74 41.24 24.09
N SER A 38 1.41 41.28 24.08
CA SER A 38 0.66 42.39 24.70
C SER A 38 0.79 42.37 26.23
N GLU A 39 0.76 43.54 26.86
CA GLU A 39 0.78 43.66 28.33
C GLU A 39 -0.33 42.80 28.97
N GLY A 40 0.06 41.94 29.92
CA GLY A 40 -0.85 41.07 30.67
C GLY A 40 -0.91 39.61 30.23
N TRP A 41 -0.21 39.21 29.16
CA TRP A 41 -0.08 37.79 28.82
C TRP A 41 0.91 37.08 29.75
N PRO A 42 0.59 35.87 30.22
CA PRO A 42 1.53 35.08 30.99
C PRO A 42 2.74 34.71 30.13
N ASP A 43 3.94 34.82 30.71
CA ASP A 43 5.16 34.38 30.07
C ASP A 43 5.13 32.84 29.94
N ASN A 44 5.11 32.36 28.69
CA ASN A 44 5.03 30.95 28.40
C ASN A 44 6.43 30.42 28.10
N ASN A 45 6.75 29.24 28.62
CA ASN A 45 8.01 28.59 28.27
C ASN A 45 8.13 28.41 26.75
N PRO A 46 9.32 28.63 26.19
CA PRO A 46 9.54 28.44 24.76
C PRO A 46 9.25 26.99 24.37
N VAL A 47 8.60 26.81 23.23
CA VAL A 47 8.30 25.49 22.69
C VAL A 47 9.59 24.86 22.16
N ASP A 48 9.89 23.64 22.62
CA ASP A 48 10.94 22.84 22.00
C ASP A 48 10.50 22.42 20.60
N MET A 49 11.11 23.04 19.59
CA MET A 49 10.80 22.81 18.18
C MET A 49 11.12 21.37 17.74
N LEU A 50 12.14 20.73 18.32
CA LEU A 50 12.45 19.33 18.01
C LEU A 50 11.32 18.44 18.51
N GLN A 51 10.88 18.66 19.76
CA GLN A 51 9.74 17.93 20.31
C GLN A 51 8.47 18.15 19.47
N ALA A 52 8.18 19.39 19.07
CA ALA A 52 7.03 19.70 18.23
C ALA A 52 7.08 18.96 16.89
N LEU A 53 8.24 18.93 16.22
CA LEU A 53 8.42 18.19 14.97
C LEU A 53 8.32 16.67 15.15
N LEU A 54 8.85 16.13 16.24
CA LEU A 54 8.73 14.70 16.57
C LEU A 54 7.28 14.30 16.87
N VAL A 55 6.52 15.15 17.55
CA VAL A 55 5.09 14.91 17.77
C VAL A 55 4.33 14.98 16.44
N LEU A 56 4.57 16.03 15.64
CA LEU A 56 3.85 16.27 14.40
C LEU A 56 4.13 15.21 13.33
N ALA A 57 5.39 14.82 13.12
CA ALA A 57 5.78 13.89 12.07
C ALA A 57 6.04 12.47 12.60
N GLY A 58 6.61 12.36 13.80
CA GLY A 58 6.97 11.08 14.40
C GLY A 58 5.75 10.26 14.82
N ILE A 59 4.69 10.87 15.37
CA ILE A 59 3.47 10.12 15.72
C ILE A 59 2.80 9.51 14.47
N PRO A 60 2.51 10.26 13.39
CA PRO A 60 1.97 9.67 12.17
C PRO A 60 2.86 8.59 11.55
N LEU A 61 4.18 8.80 11.54
CA LEU A 61 5.12 7.82 10.99
C LEU A 61 5.16 6.54 11.83
N LEU A 62 5.19 6.68 13.15
CA LEU A 62 5.15 5.54 14.07
C LEU A 62 3.83 4.78 13.93
N LEU A 63 2.70 5.49 13.82
CA LEU A 63 1.40 4.89 13.58
C LEU A 63 1.38 4.11 12.25
N PHE A 64 1.94 4.69 11.18
CA PHE A 64 2.09 4.01 9.89
C PHE A 64 2.89 2.71 10.01
N VAL A 65 4.01 2.73 10.74
CA VAL A 65 4.83 1.53 10.98
C VAL A 65 4.04 0.49 11.77
N VAL A 66 3.35 0.89 12.85
CA VAL A 66 2.53 -0.02 13.67
C VAL A 66 1.44 -0.68 12.83
N ILE A 67 0.72 0.09 12.02
CA ILE A 67 -0.31 -0.44 11.12
C ILE A 67 0.30 -1.40 10.09
N THR A 68 1.42 -1.03 9.49
CA THR A 68 2.12 -1.87 8.51
C THR A 68 2.51 -3.21 9.13
N VAL A 69 3.10 -3.19 10.33
CA VAL A 69 3.45 -4.40 11.06
C VAL A 69 2.20 -5.23 11.37
N ALA A 70 1.15 -4.62 11.90
CA ALA A 70 -0.09 -5.31 12.25
C ALA A 70 -0.76 -5.99 11.04
N VAL A 71 -0.62 -5.41 9.84
CA VAL A 71 -1.21 -5.94 8.60
C VAL A 71 -0.33 -7.02 7.97
N TYR A 72 0.98 -6.76 7.81
CA TYR A 72 1.85 -7.63 7.02
C TYR A 72 2.46 -8.78 7.82
N VAL A 73 2.71 -8.61 9.12
CA VAL A 73 3.35 -9.66 9.93
C VAL A 73 2.52 -10.94 9.99
N PRO A 74 1.19 -10.93 10.22
CA PRO A 74 0.41 -12.16 10.23
C PRO A 74 0.50 -12.97 8.92
N ALA A 75 0.45 -12.28 7.78
CA ALA A 75 0.55 -12.91 6.47
C ALA A 75 1.96 -13.47 6.20
N LEU A 76 3.01 -12.77 6.64
CA LEU A 76 4.39 -13.26 6.62
C LEU A 76 4.56 -14.52 7.48
N VAL A 77 3.98 -14.55 8.68
CA VAL A 77 4.02 -15.72 9.59
C VAL A 77 3.31 -16.93 8.97
N ARG A 78 2.25 -16.71 8.17
CA ARG A 78 1.54 -17.78 7.44
C ARG A 78 2.25 -18.24 6.16
N GLY A 79 3.32 -17.57 5.75
CA GLY A 79 4.02 -17.86 4.49
C GLY A 79 3.24 -17.46 3.24
N GLU A 80 2.28 -16.54 3.36
CA GLU A 80 1.50 -16.04 2.23
C GLU A 80 2.39 -15.19 1.30
N ARG A 81 2.22 -15.35 -0.02
CA ARG A 81 2.95 -14.54 -0.99
C ARG A 81 2.36 -13.12 -1.04
N ILE A 82 3.03 -12.16 -0.40
CA ILE A 82 2.69 -10.74 -0.48
C ILE A 82 3.10 -10.20 -1.85
N ALA A 83 2.20 -10.26 -2.84
CA ALA A 83 2.43 -9.68 -4.16
C ALA A 83 1.41 -8.56 -4.43
N PRO A 84 1.82 -7.28 -4.40
CA PRO A 84 0.94 -6.16 -4.73
C PRO A 84 0.40 -6.31 -6.15
N GLY A 85 -0.93 -6.38 -6.31
CA GLY A 85 -1.57 -6.54 -7.61
C GLY A 85 -1.52 -7.95 -8.20
N ALA A 86 -1.14 -8.97 -7.42
CA ALA A 86 -1.40 -10.34 -7.84
C ALA A 86 -2.93 -10.53 -7.94
N PRO A 87 -3.43 -11.06 -9.07
CA PRO A 87 -4.84 -11.39 -9.18
C PRO A 87 -5.21 -12.34 -8.04
N ALA A 88 -6.39 -12.15 -7.46
CA ALA A 88 -6.94 -13.13 -6.52
C ALA A 88 -6.82 -14.50 -7.18
N VAL A 89 -6.28 -15.49 -6.46
CA VAL A 89 -6.20 -16.85 -6.97
C VAL A 89 -7.63 -17.37 -6.99
N ASP A 90 -8.33 -17.13 -8.08
CA ASP A 90 -9.62 -17.76 -8.35
C ASP A 90 -9.40 -19.27 -8.38
N ASN A 91 -10.38 -20.03 -7.86
CA ASN A 91 -10.43 -21.47 -8.03
C ASN A 91 -10.59 -21.77 -9.52
N GLN A 92 -9.47 -21.83 -10.24
CA GLN A 92 -9.45 -22.16 -11.65
C GLN A 92 -9.60 -23.67 -11.78
N TRP A 93 -10.69 -24.10 -12.40
CA TRP A 93 -10.78 -25.46 -12.93
C TRP A 93 -9.86 -25.56 -14.15
N LEU A 94 -8.59 -25.85 -13.89
CA LEU A 94 -7.60 -26.14 -14.92
C LEU A 94 -7.96 -27.48 -15.57
N GLY A 95 -8.55 -27.44 -16.77
CA GLY A 95 -9.06 -28.63 -17.47
C GLY A 95 -10.57 -28.87 -17.31
N GLY A 96 -11.39 -27.81 -17.14
CA GLY A 96 -12.85 -27.91 -17.13
C GLY A 96 -13.36 -28.52 -18.43
N PRO A 97 -14.50 -29.25 -18.44
CA PRO A 97 -14.94 -30.04 -19.59
C PRO A 97 -14.90 -29.19 -20.85
N ARG A 98 -13.87 -29.39 -21.68
CA ARG A 98 -13.79 -28.70 -22.95
C ARG A 98 -14.42 -29.68 -23.91
N LYS A 99 -15.65 -29.37 -24.35
CA LYS A 99 -16.26 -30.00 -25.53
C LYS A 99 -15.38 -29.76 -26.76
N SER A 100 -14.27 -30.48 -26.84
CA SER A 100 -13.45 -30.69 -28.00
C SER A 100 -13.68 -32.14 -28.41
N ALA A 101 -13.78 -32.36 -29.72
CA ALA A 101 -14.14 -33.65 -30.27
C ALA A 101 -13.11 -34.72 -29.84
N GLY A 102 -13.50 -35.60 -28.91
CA GLY A 102 -12.68 -36.69 -28.40
C GLY A 102 -12.64 -36.87 -26.88
N GLU A 103 -13.27 -36.00 -26.10
CA GLU A 103 -13.34 -36.16 -24.63
C GLU A 103 -14.26 -37.35 -24.25
N LEU A 104 -13.76 -38.26 -23.40
CA LEU A 104 -14.50 -39.44 -22.93
C LEU A 104 -15.81 -39.00 -22.27
N ALA A 105 -16.92 -39.66 -22.62
CA ALA A 105 -18.24 -39.36 -22.10
C ALA A 105 -18.24 -39.40 -20.57
N ALA A 106 -18.97 -38.46 -19.96
CA ALA A 106 -19.31 -38.55 -18.56
C ALA A 106 -20.09 -39.87 -18.30
N PRO A 107 -20.16 -40.34 -17.04
CA PRO A 107 -21.04 -41.44 -16.64
C PRO A 107 -22.50 -41.28 -17.09
N ASP A 108 -22.81 -41.72 -18.30
CA ASP A 108 -24.18 -41.62 -18.83
C ASP A 108 -25.07 -42.77 -18.34
N THR A 109 -24.52 -43.75 -17.59
CA THR A 109 -25.22 -44.97 -17.12
C THR A 109 -24.70 -45.46 -15.75
N GLU A 110 -25.48 -46.29 -15.06
CA GLU A 110 -25.10 -46.92 -13.78
C GLU A 110 -23.88 -47.86 -13.86
N SER A 111 -23.40 -48.18 -15.05
CA SER A 111 -22.21 -49.02 -15.28
C SER A 111 -20.94 -48.20 -15.54
N SER A 112 -20.91 -46.92 -15.18
CA SER A 112 -19.78 -46.06 -15.51
C SER A 112 -18.61 -46.17 -14.52
N GLU A 113 -17.42 -46.43 -15.06
CA GLU A 113 -16.15 -46.59 -14.35
C GLU A 113 -15.39 -45.27 -14.16
N ALA A 114 -16.09 -44.13 -14.02
CA ALA A 114 -15.44 -42.87 -13.67
C ALA A 114 -15.00 -42.90 -12.20
N GLY A 115 -13.80 -43.42 -11.96
CA GLY A 115 -13.20 -43.53 -10.62
C GLY A 115 -12.67 -42.19 -10.09
N GLY A 116 -12.77 -42.00 -8.78
CA GLY A 116 -12.15 -40.88 -8.05
C GLY A 116 -10.81 -41.30 -7.43
N ALA A 117 -9.77 -40.50 -7.65
CA ALA A 117 -8.50 -40.66 -6.94
C ALA A 117 -8.44 -39.70 -5.74
N SER A 118 -8.12 -40.22 -4.56
CA SER A 118 -7.85 -39.40 -3.37
C SER A 118 -6.46 -39.72 -2.82
N GLY A 119 -5.80 -38.71 -2.27
CA GLY A 119 -4.52 -38.84 -1.59
C GLY A 119 -4.50 -37.91 -0.39
N ARG A 120 -3.87 -38.36 0.69
CA ARG A 120 -3.60 -37.52 1.87
C ARG A 120 -2.08 -37.40 2.00
N TRP A 121 -1.61 -36.18 2.15
CA TRP A 121 -0.23 -35.85 2.47
C TRP A 121 -0.05 -35.92 3.98
#